data_AF-A0A7V0YU22-F1
#
_entry.id   AF-A0A7V0YU22-F1
#
_cell.length_a   1.000
_cell.length_b   1.000
_cell.length_c   1.000
_cell.angle_alpha   90.00
_cell.angle_beta   90.00
_cell.angle_gamma   90.00
#
_symmetry.space_group_name_H-M   'P 1'
#
loop_
_entity.id
_entity.type
_entity.pdbx_description
1 polymer ?
#
loop_
_entity_poly.entity_id
_entity_poly.type
_entity_poly.pdbx_seq_one_letter_code
_entity_poly.pdbx_strand_id
1 'polypeptide(L)'
;DDDPKKLIEEFGKPPLPPYIKREIEPEDKERYQTIYAKEEGAVAAPTAGLHFTESVFENLKAKGIDRVEITLHVGLGTFQPVKTENVENHVMHEEIFSIPSEVAKRINETRSKGGKIVAVGTTTVRTLESSVNANGEIIPRSGSTNIYIYPGFKFRAIDAMITNFHLPKSTLIMLVCAFAGRDFIMRAYHSAIKEKYRFYSYGDAMLIL
;
A
#
# COMPACT_ATOMS: atom_id res chain seq x y z
N ASP A 1 9.72 17.12 -32.76
CA ASP A 1 9.26 15.80 -32.29
C ASP A 1 9.14 15.82 -30.78
N ASP A 2 7.96 16.24 -30.33
CA ASP A 2 7.59 16.29 -28.92
C ASP A 2 7.21 14.88 -28.45
N ASP A 3 8.21 14.08 -28.10
CA ASP A 3 7.99 12.83 -27.38
C ASP A 3 7.38 13.18 -26.02
N PRO A 4 6.11 12.80 -25.75
CA PRO A 4 5.44 13.12 -24.49
C PRO A 4 6.22 12.59 -23.28
N LYS A 5 6.98 11.50 -23.44
CA LYS A 5 7.81 10.95 -22.37
C LYS A 5 8.96 11.90 -22.01
N LYS A 6 9.67 12.43 -23.01
CA LYS A 6 10.75 13.41 -22.80
C LYS A 6 10.24 14.70 -22.16
N LEU A 7 9.08 15.18 -22.60
CA LEU A 7 8.45 16.37 -22.00
C LEU A 7 8.02 16.13 -20.54
N ILE A 8 7.55 14.93 -20.19
CA ILE A 8 7.24 14.56 -18.79
C ILE A 8 8.51 14.42 -17.96
N GLU A 9 9.60 13.88 -18.52
CA GLU A 9 10.88 13.79 -17.80
C GLU A 9 11.50 15.17 -17.53
N GLU A 10 11.36 16.10 -18.49
CA GLU A 10 11.93 17.45 -18.45
C GLU A 10 11.07 18.44 -17.62
N PHE A 11 9.74 18.35 -17.70
CA PHE A 11 8.82 19.31 -17.05
C PHE A 11 7.93 18.70 -15.96
N GLY A 12 7.89 17.37 -15.83
CA GLY A 12 7.05 16.67 -14.87
C GLY A 12 7.51 16.88 -13.44
N LYS A 13 6.56 17.14 -12.54
CA LYS A 13 6.81 17.30 -11.11
C LYS A 13 6.20 16.13 -10.32
N PRO A 14 6.87 15.61 -9.27
CA PRO A 14 6.31 14.58 -8.42
C PRO A 14 5.00 15.07 -7.78
N PRO A 15 3.92 14.28 -7.84
CA PRO A 15 2.64 14.62 -7.23
C PRO A 15 2.74 14.43 -5.71
N LEU A 16 3.15 15.49 -5.01
CA LEU A 16 3.13 15.51 -3.55
C LEU A 16 1.68 15.36 -3.04
N PRO A 17 1.46 14.65 -1.91
CA PRO A 17 0.14 14.57 -1.30
C PRO A 17 -0.47 15.96 -1.02
N PRO A 18 -1.80 16.13 -1.15
CA PRO A 18 -2.46 17.45 -1.09
C PRO A 18 -2.34 18.17 0.27
N TYR A 19 -1.88 17.48 1.32
CA TYR A 19 -1.63 18.08 2.63
C TYR A 19 -0.24 18.76 2.71
N ILE A 20 0.67 18.51 1.76
CA ILE A 20 1.98 19.16 1.70
C ILE A 20 1.82 20.50 1.00
N LYS A 21 1.81 21.58 1.78
CA LYS A 21 1.62 22.96 1.31
C LYS A 21 2.96 23.68 1.14
N ARG A 22 3.88 23.11 0.37
CA ARG A 22 5.13 23.75 -0.03
C ARG A 22 5.41 23.51 -1.51
N GLU A 23 6.32 24.30 -2.07
CA GLU A 23 6.81 24.06 -3.42
C GLU A 23 7.59 22.73 -3.46
N ILE A 24 7.56 22.11 -4.64
CA ILE A 24 8.26 20.87 -4.93
C ILE A 24 9.75 21.17 -5.06
N GLU A 25 10.57 20.45 -4.30
CA GLU A 25 12.02 20.54 -4.33
C GLU A 25 12.59 19.42 -5.21
N PRO A 26 13.76 19.59 -5.85
CA PRO A 26 14.37 18.55 -6.68
C PRO A 26 14.50 17.20 -5.97
N GLU A 27 14.81 17.23 -4.67
CA GLU A 27 14.98 16.05 -3.81
C GLU A 27 13.68 15.26 -3.60
N ASP A 28 12.50 15.86 -3.83
CA ASP A 28 11.22 15.17 -3.70
C ASP A 28 11.05 14.06 -4.74
N LYS A 29 11.66 14.22 -5.91
CA LYS A 29 11.61 13.23 -6.98
C LYS A 29 12.27 11.91 -6.53
N GLU A 30 13.37 12.01 -5.80
CA GLU A 30 14.11 10.87 -5.25
C GLU A 30 13.48 10.36 -3.95
N ARG A 31 13.06 11.26 -3.05
CA ARG A 31 12.54 10.91 -1.72
C ARG A 31 11.12 10.37 -1.73
N TYR A 32 10.33 10.68 -2.76
CA TYR A 32 8.96 10.18 -2.91
C TYR A 32 8.92 8.91 -3.75
N GLN A 33 9.90 8.02 -3.56
CA GLN A 33 9.95 6.66 -4.10
C GLN A 33 10.57 5.71 -3.08
N THR A 34 10.11 4.47 -3.05
CA THR A 34 10.75 3.43 -2.23
C THR A 34 12.08 3.01 -2.83
N ILE A 35 13.04 2.54 -2.01
CA ILE A 35 14.36 2.06 -2.47
C ILE A 35 14.29 0.87 -3.44
N TYR A 36 13.10 0.30 -3.62
CA TYR A 36 12.81 -0.81 -4.51
C TYR A 36 11.79 -0.48 -5.60
N ALA A 37 11.55 0.81 -5.87
CA ALA A 37 10.77 1.23 -7.03
C ALA A 37 11.52 0.84 -8.31
N LYS A 38 10.89 0.05 -9.18
CA LYS A 38 11.50 -0.45 -10.42
C LYS A 38 10.73 -0.06 -11.69
N GLU A 39 9.41 0.15 -11.57
CA GLU A 39 8.52 0.43 -12.70
C GLU A 39 7.97 1.86 -12.61
N GLU A 40 8.10 2.62 -13.70
CA GLU A 40 7.46 3.92 -13.84
C GLU A 40 5.94 3.76 -14.00
N GLY A 41 5.14 4.66 -13.42
CA GLY A 41 3.69 4.74 -13.70
C GLY A 41 2.77 4.77 -12.48
N ALA A 42 3.28 4.61 -11.26
CA ALA A 42 2.50 4.93 -10.06
C ALA A 42 2.54 6.44 -9.82
N VAL A 43 1.37 7.08 -9.78
CA VAL A 43 1.23 8.51 -9.44
C VAL A 43 1.41 8.72 -7.93
N ALA A 44 1.22 7.68 -7.10
CA ALA A 44 1.42 7.76 -5.65
C ALA A 44 2.49 6.78 -5.19
N ALA A 45 3.44 7.24 -4.38
CA ALA A 45 4.43 6.38 -3.76
C ALA A 45 3.77 5.45 -2.72
N PRO A 46 4.14 4.16 -2.66
CA PRO A 46 3.69 3.24 -1.61
C PRO A 46 4.44 3.57 -0.30
N THR A 47 3.94 4.56 0.42
CA THR A 47 4.71 5.28 1.46
C THR A 47 5.00 4.45 2.71
N ALA A 48 4.28 3.37 2.96
CA ALA A 48 4.62 2.40 4.00
C ALA A 48 5.97 1.71 3.74
N GLY A 49 6.37 1.62 2.46
CA GLY A 49 7.66 1.08 2.05
C GLY A 49 8.84 2.00 2.35
N LEU A 50 8.60 3.29 2.58
CA LEU A 50 9.66 4.27 2.87
C LEU A 50 10.34 4.03 4.23
N HIS A 51 9.73 3.21 5.09
CA HIS A 51 10.28 2.81 6.39
C HIS A 51 11.36 1.72 6.27
N PHE A 52 11.57 1.15 5.08
CA PHE A 52 12.53 0.08 4.85
C PHE A 52 13.80 0.61 4.19
N THR A 53 14.92 0.44 4.89
CA THR A 53 16.28 0.68 4.38
C THR A 53 16.92 -0.62 3.91
N GLU A 54 18.05 -0.57 3.17
CA GLU A 54 18.83 -1.79 2.88
C GLU A 54 19.18 -2.54 4.17
N SER A 55 19.61 -1.83 5.22
CA SER A 55 19.96 -2.44 6.50
C SER A 55 18.79 -3.17 7.17
N VAL A 56 17.56 -2.67 7.04
CA VAL A 56 16.36 -3.39 7.51
C VAL A 56 16.17 -4.67 6.70
N PHE A 57 16.28 -4.62 5.38
CA PHE A 57 16.12 -5.80 4.53
C PHE A 57 17.21 -6.85 4.75
N GLU A 58 18.45 -6.45 4.97
CA GLU A 58 19.54 -7.35 5.33
C GLU A 58 19.27 -8.07 6.66
N ASN A 59 18.80 -7.32 7.67
CA ASN A 59 18.43 -7.90 8.96
C ASN A 59 17.24 -8.87 8.86
N LEU A 60 16.25 -8.58 8.02
CA LEU A 60 15.13 -9.49 7.76
C LEU A 60 15.61 -10.77 7.07
N LYS A 61 16.46 -10.64 6.03
CA LYS A 61 17.04 -11.78 5.32
C LYS A 61 17.89 -12.66 6.24
N ALA A 62 18.70 -12.06 7.12
CA ALA A 62 19.49 -12.79 8.12
C ALA A 62 18.62 -13.59 9.11
N LYS A 63 17.38 -13.15 9.34
CA LYS A 63 16.37 -13.86 10.14
C LYS A 63 15.56 -14.88 9.33
N GLY A 64 15.89 -15.11 8.06
CA GLY A 64 15.17 -16.03 7.18
C GLY A 64 13.81 -15.52 6.70
N ILE A 65 13.56 -14.21 6.78
CA ILE A 65 12.33 -13.59 6.26
C ILE A 65 12.52 -13.31 4.78
N ASP A 66 11.72 -13.99 3.96
CA ASP A 66 11.75 -13.82 2.52
C ASP A 66 11.07 -12.51 2.08
N ARG A 67 11.50 -11.98 0.93
CA ARG A 67 10.96 -10.76 0.34
C ARG A 67 10.63 -10.94 -1.13
N VAL A 68 9.40 -10.61 -1.48
CA VAL A 68 8.89 -10.52 -2.85
C VAL A 68 8.39 -9.10 -3.15
N GLU A 69 8.32 -8.76 -4.42
CA GLU A 69 7.82 -7.47 -4.90
C GLU A 69 6.68 -7.71 -5.88
N ILE A 70 5.64 -6.88 -5.81
CA ILE A 70 4.54 -6.85 -6.78
C ILE A 70 4.37 -5.42 -7.29
N THR A 71 3.75 -5.27 -8.45
CA THR A 71 3.54 -3.95 -9.06
C THR A 71 2.08 -3.53 -8.91
N LEU A 72 1.84 -2.29 -8.45
CA LEU A 72 0.55 -1.61 -8.53
C LEU A 72 0.78 -0.18 -9.01
N HIS A 73 0.19 0.16 -10.16
CA HIS A 73 0.13 1.51 -10.69
C HIS A 73 -1.07 2.22 -10.08
N VAL A 74 -0.78 3.06 -9.09
CA VAL A 74 -1.78 3.80 -8.34
C VAL A 74 -2.08 5.12 -9.04
N GLY A 75 -3.35 5.35 -9.39
CA GLY A 75 -3.82 6.64 -9.90
C GLY A 75 -4.10 7.67 -8.80
N LEU A 76 -4.38 8.92 -9.19
CA LEU A 76 -4.70 10.03 -8.25
C LEU A 76 -5.91 9.76 -7.34
N GLY A 77 -6.75 8.79 -7.68
CA GLY A 77 -7.95 8.43 -6.94
C GLY A 77 -7.74 7.89 -5.52
N THR A 78 -6.56 7.31 -5.22
CA THR A 78 -6.31 6.64 -3.93
C THR A 78 -6.42 7.55 -2.71
N PHE A 79 -6.12 8.84 -2.86
CA PHE A 79 -6.16 9.79 -1.75
C PHE A 79 -7.48 10.56 -1.64
N GLN A 80 -8.47 10.27 -2.50
CA GLN A 80 -9.73 11.00 -2.47
C GLN A 80 -10.55 10.61 -1.23
N PRO A 81 -11.13 11.59 -0.51
CA PRO A 81 -12.01 11.32 0.61
C PRO A 81 -13.26 10.58 0.16
N VAL A 82 -13.83 9.75 1.04
CA VAL A 82 -15.14 9.12 0.79
C VAL A 82 -16.20 10.22 0.78
N LYS A 83 -16.84 10.42 -0.37
CA LYS A 83 -17.87 11.46 -0.58
C LYS A 83 -19.31 10.95 -0.42
N THR A 84 -19.51 9.66 -0.16
CA THR A 84 -20.83 9.04 -0.04
C THR A 84 -21.30 8.99 1.41
N GLU A 85 -22.60 9.18 1.65
CA GLU A 85 -23.18 9.06 2.99
C GLU A 85 -23.20 7.61 3.48
N ASN A 86 -23.45 6.65 2.57
CA ASN A 86 -23.27 5.23 2.83
C ASN A 86 -21.89 4.79 2.33
N VAL A 87 -21.09 4.22 3.23
CA VAL A 87 -19.75 3.72 2.95
C VAL A 87 -19.78 2.60 1.90
N GLU A 88 -20.83 1.79 1.87
CA GLU A 88 -20.99 0.65 0.94
C GLU A 88 -21.17 1.10 -0.51
N ASN A 89 -21.63 2.33 -0.73
CA ASN A 89 -21.86 2.89 -2.06
C ASN A 89 -20.61 3.56 -2.66
N HIS A 90 -19.47 3.50 -1.98
CA HIS A 90 -18.25 4.10 -2.49
C HIS A 90 -17.67 3.27 -3.64
N VAL A 91 -17.47 3.92 -4.79
CA VAL A 91 -16.81 3.32 -5.95
C VAL A 91 -15.34 3.70 -5.94
N MET A 92 -14.48 2.68 -5.84
CA MET A 92 -13.04 2.85 -5.96
C MET A 92 -12.64 3.08 -7.42
N HIS A 93 -11.64 3.93 -7.62
CA HIS A 93 -10.98 4.06 -8.91
C HIS A 93 -10.23 2.76 -9.24
N GLU A 94 -10.22 2.43 -10.52
CA GLU A 94 -9.51 1.25 -11.01
C GLU A 94 -8.00 1.47 -10.99
N GLU A 95 -7.26 0.47 -10.53
CA GLU A 95 -5.79 0.48 -10.43
C GLU A 95 -5.21 -0.75 -11.13
N ILE A 96 -4.11 -0.56 -11.85
CA ILE A 96 -3.49 -1.62 -12.66
C ILE A 96 -2.41 -2.31 -11.85
N PHE A 97 -2.44 -3.63 -11.77
CA PHE A 97 -1.48 -4.42 -11.03
C PHE A 97 -0.86 -5.55 -11.84
N SER A 98 0.28 -6.06 -11.36
CA SER A 98 0.95 -7.24 -11.87
C SER A 98 1.54 -8.05 -10.73
N ILE A 99 1.18 -9.34 -10.68
CA ILE A 99 1.77 -10.34 -9.79
C ILE A 99 2.46 -11.40 -10.67
N PRO A 100 3.81 -11.38 -10.75
CA PRO A 100 4.56 -12.39 -11.49
C PRO A 100 4.32 -13.82 -10.96
N SER A 101 4.38 -14.82 -11.84
CA SER A 101 4.23 -16.23 -11.49
C SER A 101 5.23 -16.71 -10.43
N GLU A 102 6.46 -16.19 -10.46
CA GLU A 102 7.48 -16.52 -9.45
C GLU A 102 7.07 -16.01 -8.05
N VAL A 103 6.55 -14.77 -7.99
CA VAL A 103 6.14 -14.11 -6.75
C VAL A 103 4.97 -14.85 -6.12
N ALA A 104 3.94 -15.15 -6.92
CA ALA A 104 2.78 -15.92 -6.46
C ALA A 104 3.20 -17.29 -5.92
N LYS A 105 4.12 -17.97 -6.63
CA LYS A 105 4.67 -19.26 -6.20
C LYS A 105 5.37 -19.15 -4.82
N ARG A 106 6.24 -18.16 -4.62
CA ARG A 106 6.94 -17.96 -3.33
C ARG A 106 6.00 -17.64 -2.18
N ILE A 107 4.98 -16.81 -2.43
CA ILE A 107 3.93 -16.53 -1.43
C ILE A 107 3.19 -17.81 -1.06
N ASN A 108 2.75 -18.59 -2.05
CA ASN A 108 2.01 -19.83 -1.82
C ASN A 108 2.87 -20.91 -1.13
N GLU A 109 4.15 -21.02 -1.48
CA GLU A 109 5.11 -21.90 -0.81
C GLU A 109 5.36 -21.49 0.65
N THR A 110 5.40 -20.18 0.93
CA THR A 110 5.51 -19.68 2.31
C THR A 110 4.30 -20.10 3.12
N ARG A 111 3.10 -19.94 2.56
CA ARG A 111 1.85 -20.35 3.21
C ARG A 111 1.77 -21.87 3.41
N SER A 112 2.16 -22.67 2.42
CA SER A 112 2.12 -24.14 2.53
C SER A 112 3.09 -24.69 3.58
N LYS A 113 4.18 -23.96 3.87
CA LYS A 113 5.12 -24.25 4.96
C LYS A 113 4.67 -23.72 6.33
N GLY A 114 3.47 -23.15 6.44
CA GLY A 114 2.95 -22.54 7.67
C GLY A 114 3.53 -21.17 8.01
N GLY A 115 4.21 -20.53 7.04
CA GLY A 115 4.71 -19.16 7.18
C GLY A 115 3.58 -18.13 7.08
N LYS A 116 3.88 -16.90 7.53
CA LYS A 116 2.97 -15.76 7.48
C LYS A 116 3.30 -14.83 6.32
N ILE A 117 2.27 -14.27 5.69
CA ILE A 117 2.36 -13.27 4.64
C ILE A 117 2.13 -11.89 5.24
N VAL A 118 3.17 -11.04 5.23
CA VAL A 118 3.11 -9.66 5.74
C VAL A 118 3.08 -8.70 4.55
N ALA A 119 1.97 -7.98 4.38
CA ALA A 119 1.87 -6.99 3.32
C ALA A 119 2.41 -5.63 3.78
N VAL A 120 3.23 -5.00 2.94
CA VAL A 120 3.76 -3.65 3.19
C VAL A 120 2.96 -2.65 2.36
N GLY A 121 1.99 -2.00 3.00
CA GLY A 121 1.10 -1.00 2.43
C GLY A 121 -0.28 -1.54 2.04
N THR A 122 -1.28 -0.67 2.11
CA THR A 122 -2.67 -0.95 1.74
C THR A 122 -2.85 -1.28 0.25
N THR A 123 -2.03 -0.66 -0.59
CA THR A 123 -1.87 -0.95 -2.03
C THR A 123 -1.56 -2.44 -2.25
N THR A 124 -0.54 -2.96 -1.58
CA THR A 124 -0.18 -4.39 -1.65
C THR A 124 -1.31 -5.29 -1.17
N VAL A 125 -2.01 -4.90 -0.11
CA VAL A 125 -3.15 -5.65 0.41
C VAL A 125 -4.25 -5.77 -0.64
N ARG A 126 -4.65 -4.65 -1.26
CA ARG A 126 -5.67 -4.66 -2.32
C ARG A 126 -5.23 -5.54 -3.50
N THR A 127 -3.98 -5.43 -3.93
CA THR A 127 -3.46 -6.26 -5.03
C THR A 127 -3.55 -7.74 -4.72
N LEU A 128 -3.08 -8.17 -3.54
CA LEU A 128 -3.10 -9.58 -3.15
C LEU A 128 -4.53 -10.10 -2.94
N GLU A 129 -5.39 -9.34 -2.26
CA GLU A 129 -6.80 -9.71 -2.05
C GLU A 129 -7.64 -9.69 -3.34
N SER A 130 -7.21 -8.97 -4.37
CA SER A 130 -7.83 -9.03 -5.71
C SER A 130 -7.43 -10.26 -6.51
N SER A 131 -6.39 -10.95 -6.07
CA SER A 131 -5.78 -12.07 -6.80
C SER A 131 -5.57 -13.28 -5.92
N VAL A 132 -6.51 -13.54 -5.02
CA VAL A 132 -6.50 -14.70 -4.12
C VAL A 132 -7.72 -15.58 -4.38
N ASN A 133 -7.54 -16.88 -4.40
CA ASN A 133 -8.65 -17.83 -4.55
C ASN A 133 -9.35 -18.11 -3.20
N ALA A 134 -10.42 -18.92 -3.24
CA ALA A 134 -11.17 -19.27 -2.03
C ALA A 134 -10.34 -20.00 -0.96
N ASN A 135 -9.23 -20.64 -1.35
CA ASN A 135 -8.32 -21.39 -0.47
C ASN A 135 -7.17 -20.53 0.08
N GLY A 136 -7.11 -19.23 -0.26
CA GLY A 136 -6.03 -18.35 0.18
C GLY A 136 -4.76 -18.43 -0.66
N GLU A 137 -4.81 -19.06 -1.84
CA GLU A 137 -3.67 -19.11 -2.76
C GLU A 137 -3.69 -17.91 -3.70
N ILE A 138 -2.53 -17.26 -3.84
CA ILE A 138 -2.33 -16.15 -4.77
C ILE A 138 -2.26 -16.68 -6.20
N ILE A 139 -3.09 -16.11 -7.07
CA ILE A 139 -3.10 -16.36 -8.51
C ILE A 139 -2.18 -15.34 -9.17
N PRO A 140 -1.20 -15.76 -9.99
CA PRO A 140 -0.41 -14.82 -10.77
C PRO A 140 -1.25 -14.25 -11.92
N ARG A 141 -1.27 -12.93 -12.04
CA ARG A 141 -1.95 -12.21 -13.13
C ARG A 141 -1.50 -10.77 -13.20
N SER A 142 -1.68 -10.20 -14.37
CA SER A 142 -1.76 -8.75 -14.57
C SER A 142 -3.20 -8.37 -14.88
N GLY A 143 -3.61 -7.20 -14.46
CA GLY A 143 -4.95 -6.70 -14.74
C GLY A 143 -5.26 -5.50 -13.89
N SER A 144 -6.54 -5.25 -13.68
CA SER A 144 -7.00 -4.14 -12.87
C SER A 144 -7.78 -4.61 -11.64
N THR A 145 -7.82 -3.74 -10.63
CA THR A 145 -8.67 -3.90 -9.46
C THR A 145 -9.31 -2.58 -9.07
N ASN A 146 -10.58 -2.65 -8.70
CA ASN A 146 -11.32 -1.60 -8.01
C ASN A 146 -11.84 -2.12 -6.66
N ILE A 147 -11.13 -3.09 -6.05
CA ILE A 147 -11.55 -3.70 -4.80
C ILE A 147 -11.68 -2.63 -3.70
N TYR A 148 -12.84 -2.63 -3.05
CA TYR A 148 -13.13 -1.77 -1.92
C TYR A 148 -13.20 -2.61 -0.65
N ILE A 149 -12.23 -2.42 0.23
CA ILE A 149 -12.09 -3.19 1.46
C ILE A 149 -12.58 -2.32 2.62
N TYR A 150 -13.64 -2.78 3.28
CA TYR A 150 -14.30 -2.11 4.40
C TYR A 150 -14.74 -3.13 5.47
N PRO A 151 -15.13 -2.70 6.69
CA PRO A 151 -15.47 -3.62 7.78
C PRO A 151 -16.49 -4.70 7.37
N GLY A 152 -16.18 -5.96 7.67
CA GLY A 152 -16.92 -7.14 7.21
C GLY A 152 -16.21 -7.90 6.08
N PHE A 153 -15.18 -7.31 5.46
CA PHE A 153 -14.34 -7.99 4.48
C PHE A 153 -13.60 -9.19 5.08
N LYS A 154 -13.53 -10.29 4.33
CA LYS A 154 -12.79 -11.51 4.72
C LYS A 154 -11.45 -11.56 3.98
N PHE A 155 -10.38 -11.26 4.71
CA PHE A 155 -9.02 -11.38 4.22
C PHE A 155 -8.64 -12.85 4.03
N ARG A 156 -7.99 -13.15 2.92
CA ARG A 156 -7.50 -14.50 2.59
C ARG A 156 -6.04 -14.51 2.20
N ALA A 157 -5.52 -13.37 1.74
CA ALA A 157 -4.20 -13.28 1.14
C ALA A 157 -3.11 -12.99 2.18
N ILE A 158 -3.43 -12.23 3.22
CA ILE A 158 -2.46 -11.69 4.17
C ILE A 158 -2.77 -12.09 5.62
N ASP A 159 -1.72 -12.22 6.43
CA ASP A 159 -1.81 -12.56 7.84
C ASP A 159 -1.42 -11.37 8.75
N ALA A 160 -0.65 -10.43 8.21
CA ALA A 160 -0.24 -9.20 8.89
C ALA A 160 -0.05 -8.07 7.87
N MET A 161 -0.04 -6.82 8.34
CA MET A 161 0.27 -5.67 7.49
C MET A 161 1.10 -4.60 8.18
N ILE A 162 1.91 -3.90 7.39
CA ILE A 162 2.61 -2.69 7.76
C ILE A 162 2.03 -1.55 6.94
N THR A 163 1.59 -0.48 7.61
CA THR A 163 1.00 0.69 6.93
C THR A 163 1.25 1.97 7.73
N ASN A 164 1.01 3.14 7.13
CA ASN A 164 1.06 4.43 7.84
C ASN A 164 -0.23 4.68 8.64
N PHE A 165 -0.22 5.73 9.47
CA PHE A 165 -1.46 6.27 10.03
C PHE A 165 -2.22 7.12 9.00
N HIS A 166 -3.42 6.65 8.62
CA HIS A 166 -4.28 7.26 7.61
C HIS A 166 -5.22 8.35 8.15
N LEU A 167 -5.72 9.19 7.24
CA LEU A 167 -6.68 10.24 7.52
C LEU A 167 -8.03 9.71 8.05
N PRO A 168 -8.70 10.45 8.96
CA PRO A 168 -10.11 10.23 9.25
C PRO A 168 -10.94 10.29 7.97
N LYS A 169 -11.99 9.45 7.88
CA LYS A 169 -12.90 9.37 6.72
C LYS A 169 -12.23 9.05 5.37
N SER A 170 -11.08 8.38 5.39
CA SER A 170 -10.43 7.83 4.20
C SER A 170 -10.84 6.37 3.93
N THR A 171 -10.74 5.92 2.69
CA THR A 171 -10.90 4.49 2.35
C THR A 171 -9.82 3.62 3.00
N LEU A 172 -8.61 4.19 3.19
CA LEU A 172 -7.49 3.49 3.82
C LEU A 172 -7.75 3.17 5.30
N ILE A 173 -8.34 4.09 6.07
CA ILE A 173 -8.72 3.78 7.47
C ILE A 173 -9.81 2.70 7.53
N MET A 174 -10.72 2.65 6.54
CA MET A 174 -11.74 1.60 6.46
C MET A 174 -11.12 0.22 6.21
N LEU A 175 -10.15 0.14 5.30
CA LEU A 175 -9.39 -1.09 5.04
C LEU A 175 -8.67 -1.58 6.30
N VAL A 176 -7.99 -0.68 7.01
CA VAL A 176 -7.30 -1.00 8.26
C VAL A 176 -8.29 -1.43 9.36
N CYS A 177 -9.45 -0.77 9.46
CA CYS A 177 -10.53 -1.19 10.37
C CYS A 177 -11.13 -2.54 9.97
N ALA A 178 -11.19 -2.87 8.68
CA ALA A 178 -11.64 -4.18 8.22
C ALA A 178 -10.66 -5.27 8.66
N PHE A 179 -9.36 -4.98 8.62
CA PHE A 179 -8.32 -5.94 8.97
C PHE A 179 -8.26 -6.21 10.49
N ALA A 180 -8.23 -5.17 11.32
CA ALA A 180 -7.96 -5.31 12.75
C ALA A 180 -9.17 -5.02 13.67
N GLY A 181 -10.32 -4.70 13.09
CA GLY A 181 -11.52 -4.29 13.82
C GLY A 181 -11.54 -2.78 14.16
N ARG A 182 -12.69 -2.15 13.93
CA ARG A 182 -12.88 -0.71 14.10
C ARG A 182 -12.50 -0.23 15.50
N ASP A 183 -13.04 -0.85 16.55
CA ASP A 183 -12.85 -0.35 17.92
C ASP A 183 -11.39 -0.45 18.37
N PHE A 184 -10.69 -1.51 17.94
CA PHE A 184 -9.28 -1.70 18.22
C PHE A 184 -8.44 -0.62 17.53
N ILE A 185 -8.66 -0.39 16.24
CA ILE A 185 -7.96 0.64 15.46
C ILE A 185 -8.25 2.04 16.01
N MET A 186 -9.49 2.35 16.35
CA MET A 186 -9.83 3.65 16.91
C MET A 186 -9.11 3.88 18.25
N ARG A 187 -9.04 2.88 19.14
CA ARG A 187 -8.24 3.00 20.37
C ARG A 187 -6.77 3.21 20.08
N ALA A 188 -6.18 2.45 19.15
CA ALA A 188 -4.78 2.62 18.75
C ALA A 188 -4.50 4.04 18.22
N TYR A 189 -5.41 4.59 17.41
CA TYR A 189 -5.31 5.96 16.88
C TYR A 189 -5.37 7.02 17.99
N HIS A 190 -6.27 6.87 18.97
CA HIS A 190 -6.33 7.79 20.11
C HIS A 190 -5.03 7.75 20.92
N SER A 191 -4.47 6.56 21.15
CA SER A 191 -3.16 6.42 21.80
C SER A 191 -2.05 7.06 20.97
N ALA A 192 -2.00 6.82 19.66
CA ALA A 192 -1.00 7.41 18.77
C ALA A 192 -1.05 8.95 18.79
N ILE A 193 -2.24 9.56 18.81
CA ILE A 193 -2.41 11.02 18.95
C ILE A 193 -1.89 11.50 20.31
N LYS A 194 -2.25 10.80 21.40
CA LYS A 194 -1.80 11.15 22.76
C LYS A 194 -0.27 11.10 22.89
N GLU A 195 0.35 10.09 22.30
CA GLU A 195 1.81 9.88 22.27
C GLU A 195 2.51 10.67 21.16
N LYS A 196 1.80 11.57 20.46
CA LYS A 196 2.34 12.47 19.43
C LYS A 196 3.04 11.75 18.27
N TYR A 197 2.51 10.59 17.87
CA TYR A 197 2.92 9.95 16.62
C TYR A 197 2.67 10.88 15.45
N ARG A 198 3.53 10.79 14.45
CA ARG A 198 3.42 11.51 13.19
C ARG A 198 2.51 10.71 12.26
N PHE A 199 1.57 11.37 11.61
CA PHE A 199 0.60 10.71 10.73
C PHE A 199 0.98 10.90 9.26
N TYR A 200 0.20 10.30 8.34
CA TYR A 200 0.33 10.48 6.88
C TYR A 200 1.55 9.79 6.26
N SER A 201 1.83 10.10 4.99
CA SER A 201 2.83 9.40 4.18
C SER A 201 4.26 9.48 4.73
N TYR A 202 4.62 10.59 5.37
CA TYR A 202 5.94 10.80 5.99
C TYR A 202 5.90 10.66 7.52
N GLY A 203 4.77 10.20 8.06
CA GLY A 203 4.61 9.93 9.48
C GLY A 203 5.21 8.61 9.90
N ASP A 204 4.83 8.13 11.06
CA ASP A 204 5.24 6.83 11.60
C ASP A 204 4.46 5.68 10.96
N ALA A 205 4.96 4.46 11.18
CA ALA A 205 4.35 3.21 10.72
C ALA A 205 3.57 2.51 11.83
N MET A 206 2.65 1.66 11.41
CA MET A 206 1.88 0.73 12.22
C MET A 206 2.06 -0.68 11.65
N LEU A 207 2.42 -1.62 12.52
CA LEU A 207 2.42 -3.05 12.24
C LEU A 207 1.21 -3.68 12.93
N ILE A 208 0.42 -4.44 12.18
CA ILE A 208 -0.76 -5.16 12.67
C ILE A 208 -0.52 -6.66 12.49
N LEU A 209 -0.67 -7.43 13.56
CA LEU A 209 -0.29 -8.85 13.69
C LEU A 209 -1.47 -9.76 14.05
#